data_AF-A0A5D6W8H9-F1
#
_entry.id   AF-A0A5D6W8H9-F1
#
_cell.length_a   1.000
_cell.length_b   1.000
_cell.length_c   1.000
_cell.angle_alpha   90.00
_cell.angle_beta   90.00
_cell.angle_gamma   90.00
#
_symmetry.space_group_name_H-M   'P 1'
#
loop_
_entity.id
_entity.type
_entity.pdbx_description
1 polymer ?
#
loop_
_entity_poly.entity_id
_entity_poly.type
_entity_poly.pdbx_seq_one_letter_code
_entity_poly.pdbx_strand_id
1 'polypeptide(L)'
;MYYVFSALLILLCLVFLLEMYHSLKRSSAACRLIETYRDDLQNQKLIEEIYAYCQKDWKLRRIIKANDVTTADIEKIYQKLLQWGNFHKGHRFVPITSFFYVNTFDYLVKHKNDEAKSLTMHCMNALHI
;
A
#
# COMPACT_ATOMS: atom_id res chain seq x y z
N MET A 1 38.15 17.93 3.58
CA MET A 1 37.43 17.08 2.60
C MET A 1 36.95 15.76 3.21
N TYR A 2 37.81 14.96 3.84
CA TYR A 2 37.42 13.63 4.39
C TYR A 2 36.24 13.67 5.39
N TYR A 3 36.19 14.66 6.28
CA TYR A 3 35.09 14.83 7.24
C TYR A 3 33.74 15.15 6.57
N VAL A 4 33.74 15.85 5.44
CA VAL A 4 32.52 16.18 4.68
C VAL A 4 31.96 14.93 4.01
N PHE A 5 32.82 14.12 3.38
CA PHE A 5 32.42 12.83 2.79
C PHE A 5 31.94 11.84 3.85
N SER A 6 32.60 11.80 5.01
CA SER A 6 32.20 10.94 6.12
C SER A 6 30.84 11.34 6.68
N ALA A 7 30.59 12.64 6.87
CA ALA A 7 29.29 13.16 7.31
C ALA A 7 28.17 12.87 6.29
N LEU A 8 28.45 13.03 4.99
CA LEU A 8 27.51 12.69 3.92
C LEU A 8 27.17 11.19 3.92
N LEU A 9 28.17 10.33 4.11
CA LEU A 9 27.96 8.88 4.15
C LEU A 9 27.12 8.47 5.36
N ILE A 10 27.39 9.05 6.54
CA ILE A 10 26.56 8.84 7.74
C ILE A 10 25.11 9.27 7.48
N LEU A 11 24.90 10.43 6.86
CA LEU A 11 23.56 10.92 6.52
C LEU A 11 22.84 9.95 5.57
N LEU A 12 23.52 9.46 4.53
CA LEU A 12 22.96 8.47 3.60
C LEU A 12 22.60 7.16 4.30
N CYS A 13 23.45 6.66 5.19
CA CYS A 13 23.16 5.48 6.00
C CYS A 13 21.92 5.68 6.89
N LEU A 14 21.78 6.84 7.53
CA LEU A 14 20.60 7.14 8.35
C LEU A 14 19.31 7.19 7.51
N VAL A 15 19.36 7.83 6.33
CA VAL A 15 18.23 7.86 5.39
C VAL A 15 17.86 6.46 4.93
N PHE A 16 18.86 5.62 4.61
CA PHE A 16 18.66 4.24 4.22
C PHE A 16 17.99 3.42 5.33
N LEU A 17 18.47 3.53 6.57
CA LEU A 17 17.88 2.84 7.72
C LEU A 17 16.44 3.26 7.98
N LEU A 18 16.13 4.55 7.83
CA LEU A 18 14.76 5.06 7.97
C LEU A 18 13.82 4.51 6.89
N GLU A 19 14.24 4.50 5.63
CA GLU A 19 13.46 3.93 4.53
C GLU A 19 13.29 2.41 4.68
N MET A 20 14.34 1.70 5.14
CA MET A 20 14.27 0.28 5.47
C MET A 20 13.25 0.00 6.58
N TYR A 21 13.32 0.75 7.69
CA TYR A 21 12.37 0.62 8.80
C TYR A 21 10.93 0.86 8.35
N HIS A 22 10.69 1.90 7.54
CA HIS A 22 9.38 2.17 6.95
C HIS A 22 8.91 1.02 6.05
N SER A 23 9.79 0.49 5.20
CA SER A 23 9.46 -0.62 4.31
C SER A 23 9.07 -1.89 5.08
N LEU A 24 9.83 -2.23 6.14
CA LEU A 24 9.56 -3.39 6.99
C LEU A 24 8.24 -3.23 7.76
N LYS A 25 8.00 -2.06 8.37
CA LYS A 25 6.77 -1.76 9.10
C LYS A 25 5.54 -1.87 8.19
N ARG A 26 5.64 -1.38 6.96
CA ARG A 26 4.60 -1.51 5.93
C ARG A 26 4.34 -2.97 5.59
N SER A 27 5.41 -3.73 5.31
CA SER A 27 5.29 -5.15 4.96
C SER A 27 4.66 -5.96 6.08
N SER A 28 5.07 -5.70 7.33
CA SER A 28 4.48 -6.32 8.53
C SER A 28 3.02 -5.95 8.70
N ALA A 29 2.64 -4.68 8.49
CA ALA A 29 1.23 -4.25 8.60
C ALA A 29 0.34 -4.94 7.55
N ALA A 30 0.81 -5.03 6.30
CA ALA A 30 0.11 -5.75 5.24
C ALA A 30 -0.02 -7.24 5.57
N CYS A 31 1.07 -7.90 5.99
CA CYS A 31 1.07 -9.31 6.37
C CYS A 31 0.08 -9.59 7.51
N ARG A 32 0.10 -8.75 8.57
CA ARG A 32 -0.83 -8.85 9.69
C ARG A 32 -2.29 -8.79 9.23
N LEU A 33 -2.64 -7.85 8.35
CA LEU A 33 -4.00 -7.73 7.85
C LEU A 33 -4.42 -8.92 6.99
N ILE A 34 -3.51 -9.39 6.14
CA ILE A 34 -3.74 -10.57 5.29
C ILE A 34 -4.01 -11.80 6.16
N GLU A 35 -3.21 -12.02 7.22
CA GLU A 35 -3.39 -13.14 8.14
C GLU A 35 -4.67 -13.01 8.96
N THR A 36 -4.97 -11.80 9.47
CA THR A 36 -6.15 -11.55 10.33
C THR A 36 -7.46 -11.74 9.57
N TYR A 37 -7.52 -11.30 8.30
CA TYR A 37 -8.75 -11.27 7.51
C TYR A 37 -8.77 -12.33 6.41
N ARG A 38 -7.89 -13.33 6.47
CA ARG A 38 -7.77 -14.39 5.46
C ARG A 38 -9.09 -15.12 5.20
N ASP A 39 -9.79 -15.45 6.28
CA ASP A 39 -11.03 -16.23 6.26
C ASP A 39 -12.29 -15.35 6.23
N ASP A 40 -12.13 -14.02 6.32
CA ASP A 40 -13.22 -13.04 6.33
C ASP A 40 -12.85 -11.78 5.52
N LEU A 41 -12.81 -11.96 4.20
CA LEU A 41 -12.43 -10.91 3.24
C LEU A 41 -13.49 -9.80 3.10
N GLN A 42 -14.73 -10.03 3.54
CA GLN A 42 -15.82 -9.06 3.43
C GLN A 42 -15.97 -8.21 4.71
N ASN A 43 -15.06 -8.37 5.67
CA ASN A 43 -15.13 -7.65 6.94
C ASN A 43 -14.91 -6.15 6.76
N GLN A 44 -15.87 -5.34 7.19
CA GLN A 44 -15.76 -3.89 7.13
C GLN A 44 -14.59 -3.33 7.95
N LYS A 45 -14.19 -4.02 9.03
CA LYS A 45 -13.02 -3.63 9.85
C LYS A 45 -11.71 -3.67 9.07
N LEU A 46 -11.58 -4.57 8.08
CA LEU A 46 -10.40 -4.61 7.21
C LEU A 46 -10.26 -3.28 6.45
N ILE A 47 -11.36 -2.77 5.89
CA ILE A 47 -11.37 -1.52 5.13
C ILE A 47 -11.01 -0.34 6.03
N GLU A 48 -11.57 -0.30 7.24
CA GLU A 48 -11.24 0.71 8.24
C GLU A 48 -9.76 0.68 8.64
N GLU A 49 -9.20 -0.51 8.86
CA GLU A 49 -7.78 -0.65 9.20
C GLU A 49 -6.85 -0.26 8.04
N ILE A 50 -7.20 -0.61 6.79
CA ILE A 50 -6.47 -0.16 5.60
C ILE A 50 -6.50 1.37 5.52
N TYR A 51 -7.70 1.96 5.63
CA TYR A 51 -7.85 3.42 5.56
C TYR A 51 -7.11 4.14 6.68
N ALA A 52 -7.19 3.63 7.92
CA ALA A 52 -6.46 4.16 9.07
C ALA A 52 -4.94 4.08 8.87
N TYR A 53 -4.43 2.99 8.29
CA TYR A 53 -3.01 2.89 7.95
C TYR A 53 -2.61 3.94 6.91
N CYS A 54 -3.38 4.08 5.82
CA CYS A 54 -3.10 5.05 4.77
C CYS A 54 -3.14 6.50 5.28
N GLN A 55 -3.99 6.82 6.26
CA GLN A 55 -3.98 8.11 6.94
C GLN A 55 -2.76 8.33 7.85
N LYS A 56 -2.27 7.27 8.48
CA LYS A 56 -1.11 7.33 9.38
C LYS A 56 0.21 7.49 8.63
N ASP A 57 0.36 6.82 7.49
CA ASP A 57 1.54 6.93 6.65
C ASP A 57 1.59 8.27 5.92
N TRP A 58 2.68 9.02 6.06
CA TRP A 58 2.76 10.38 5.52
C TRP A 58 2.76 10.44 3.98
N LYS A 59 3.29 9.42 3.30
CA LYS A 59 3.31 9.36 1.83
C LYS A 59 1.91 9.03 1.30
N LEU A 60 1.23 8.06 1.91
CA LEU A 60 -0.14 7.68 1.53
C LEU A 60 -1.18 8.74 1.92
N ARG A 61 -1.00 9.39 3.08
CA ARG A 61 -1.85 10.50 3.54
C ARG A 61 -1.85 11.65 2.54
N ARG A 62 -0.71 11.92 1.89
CA ARG A 62 -0.62 12.94 0.85
C ARG A 62 -1.52 12.59 -0.35
N ILE A 63 -1.59 11.32 -0.74
CA ILE A 63 -2.49 10.85 -1.81
C ILE A 63 -3.95 10.99 -1.38
N ILE A 64 -4.29 10.59 -0.15
CA ILE A 64 -5.65 10.75 0.39
C ILE A 64 -6.10 12.21 0.31
N LYS A 65 -5.27 13.13 0.81
CA LYS A 65 -5.59 14.56 0.82
C LYS A 65 -5.65 15.18 -0.58
N ALA A 66 -4.84 14.69 -1.51
CA ALA A 66 -4.80 15.23 -2.87
C ALA A 66 -6.00 14.80 -3.74
N ASN A 67 -6.68 13.71 -3.37
CA ASN A 67 -7.77 13.13 -4.16
C ASN A 67 -9.08 12.95 -3.35
N ASP A 68 -9.19 13.60 -2.19
CA ASP A 68 -10.34 13.55 -1.28
C ASP A 68 -10.87 12.13 -1.00
N VAL A 69 -9.95 11.20 -0.73
CA VAL A 69 -10.27 9.78 -0.60
C VAL A 69 -11.02 9.47 0.68
N THR A 70 -12.19 8.84 0.53
CA THR A 70 -13.05 8.40 1.63
C THR A 70 -12.88 6.89 1.89
N THR A 71 -13.35 6.42 3.05
CA THR A 71 -13.42 4.98 3.36
C THR A 71 -14.22 4.20 2.32
N ALA A 72 -15.30 4.80 1.79
CA ALA A 72 -16.14 4.19 0.75
C ALA A 72 -15.39 4.02 -0.59
N ASP A 73 -14.47 4.92 -0.93
CA ASP A 73 -13.61 4.75 -2.10
C ASP A 73 -12.66 3.57 -1.93
N ILE A 74 -12.08 3.40 -0.73
CA ILE A 74 -11.23 2.25 -0.41
C ILE A 74 -12.02 0.95 -0.55
N GLU A 75 -13.22 0.89 0.01
CA GLU A 75 -14.11 -0.27 -0.10
C GLU A 75 -14.42 -0.59 -1.57
N LYS A 76 -14.83 0.40 -2.35
CA LYS A 76 -15.15 0.22 -3.78
C LYS A 76 -13.95 -0.33 -4.56
N ILE A 77 -12.77 0.22 -4.33
CA ILE A 77 -11.53 -0.24 -4.97
C ILE A 77 -11.20 -1.66 -4.51
N TYR A 78 -11.30 -1.94 -3.21
CA TYR A 78 -11.02 -3.25 -2.64
C TYR A 78 -11.91 -4.34 -3.25
N GLN A 79 -13.22 -4.08 -3.35
CA GLN A 79 -14.17 -5.00 -3.98
C GLN A 79 -13.84 -5.25 -5.46
N LYS A 80 -13.42 -4.21 -6.20
CA LYS A 80 -12.94 -4.38 -7.59
C LYS A 80 -11.69 -5.27 -7.65
N LEU A 81 -10.74 -5.06 -6.75
CA LEU A 81 -9.52 -5.87 -6.69
C LEU A 81 -9.81 -7.32 -6.29
N LEU A 82 -10.82 -7.59 -5.46
CA LEU A 82 -11.24 -8.96 -5.14
C LEU A 82 -11.76 -9.73 -6.36
N GLN A 83 -12.38 -9.06 -7.34
CA GLN A 83 -12.96 -9.76 -8.50
C GLN A 83 -11.92 -10.49 -9.35
N TRP A 84 -10.75 -9.87 -9.55
CA TRP A 84 -9.69 -10.42 -10.42
C TRP A 84 -8.39 -10.72 -9.68
N GLY A 85 -8.22 -10.16 -8.49
CA GLY A 85 -7.00 -10.18 -7.69
C GLY A 85 -7.09 -11.04 -6.43
N ASN A 86 -8.17 -11.82 -6.24
CA ASN A 86 -8.32 -12.70 -5.07
C ASN A 86 -7.39 -13.91 -5.12
N PHE A 87 -6.09 -13.66 -5.06
CA PHE A 87 -5.03 -14.65 -5.01
C PHE A 87 -3.78 -14.05 -4.35
N HIS A 88 -2.91 -14.94 -3.90
CA HIS A 88 -1.61 -14.58 -3.36
C HIS A 88 -0.53 -14.61 -4.43
N LYS A 89 0.37 -13.64 -4.37
CA LYS A 89 1.62 -13.60 -5.11
C LYS A 89 2.78 -13.64 -4.11
N GLY A 90 3.29 -14.84 -3.85
CA GLY A 90 4.15 -15.08 -2.68
C GLY A 90 3.39 -14.73 -1.40
N HIS A 91 3.98 -13.92 -0.52
CA HIS A 91 3.34 -13.46 0.72
C HIS A 91 2.36 -12.28 0.51
N ARG A 92 2.22 -11.75 -0.72
CA ARG A 92 1.42 -10.55 -1.00
C ARG A 92 0.05 -10.95 -1.50
N PHE A 93 -0.98 -10.58 -0.78
CA PHE A 93 -2.35 -10.65 -1.27
C PHE A 93 -2.67 -9.33 -1.98
N VAL A 94 -2.91 -9.38 -3.29
CA VAL A 94 -3.04 -8.18 -4.15
C VAL A 94 -4.10 -7.19 -3.63
N PRO A 95 -5.32 -7.60 -3.22
CA PRO A 95 -6.38 -6.68 -2.82
C PRO A 95 -6.05 -5.89 -1.57
N ILE A 96 -5.25 -6.44 -0.65
CA ILE A 96 -4.80 -5.71 0.55
C ILE A 96 -3.52 -4.95 0.27
N THR A 97 -2.51 -5.62 -0.29
CA THR A 97 -1.15 -5.09 -0.44
C THR A 97 -1.10 -3.84 -1.31
N SER A 98 -1.98 -3.74 -2.31
CA SER A 98 -1.99 -2.62 -3.28
C SER A 98 -2.27 -1.26 -2.65
N PHE A 99 -2.89 -1.20 -1.47
CA PHE A 99 -3.13 0.05 -0.75
C PHE A 99 -1.89 0.58 -0.01
N PHE A 100 -0.90 -0.27 0.23
CA PHE A 100 0.25 0.05 1.09
C PHE A 100 1.41 0.68 0.32
N TYR A 101 1.40 0.61 -1.01
CA TYR A 101 2.45 1.17 -1.86
C TYR A 101 1.96 2.44 -2.56
N VAL A 102 2.78 3.49 -2.52
CA VAL A 102 2.46 4.81 -3.09
C VAL A 102 2.05 4.72 -4.55
N ASN A 103 2.82 3.98 -5.37
CA ASN A 103 2.55 3.85 -6.80
C ASN A 103 1.18 3.22 -7.09
N THR A 104 0.91 2.05 -6.50
CA THR A 104 -0.36 1.34 -6.73
C THR A 104 -1.53 2.10 -6.11
N PHE A 105 -1.35 2.68 -4.93
CA PHE A 105 -2.42 3.42 -4.26
C PHE A 105 -2.80 4.71 -5.01
N ASP A 106 -1.81 5.49 -5.46
CA ASP A 106 -2.03 6.69 -6.27
C ASP A 106 -2.76 6.35 -7.58
N TYR A 107 -2.33 5.28 -8.25
CA TYR A 107 -3.00 4.79 -9.46
C TYR A 107 -4.45 4.39 -9.17
N LEU A 108 -4.68 3.55 -8.15
CA LEU A 108 -6.02 3.05 -7.81
C LEU A 108 -7.00 4.18 -7.49
N VAL A 109 -6.53 5.21 -6.80
CA VAL A 109 -7.35 6.37 -6.44
C VAL A 109 -7.71 7.21 -7.66
N LYS A 110 -6.74 7.51 -8.53
CA LYS A 110 -6.96 8.29 -9.76
C LYS A 110 -7.84 7.55 -10.77
N HIS A 111 -7.73 6.24 -10.80
CA HIS A 111 -8.42 5.36 -11.75
C HIS A 111 -9.61 4.61 -11.09
N LYS A 112 -10.12 5.09 -9.96
CA LYS A 112 -11.14 4.37 -9.15
C LYS A 112 -12.42 3.98 -9.91
N ASN A 113 -12.70 4.63 -11.03
CA ASN A 113 -13.85 4.36 -11.88
C ASN A 113 -13.55 3.36 -13.02
N ASP A 114 -12.29 3.06 -13.29
CA ASP A 114 -11.87 2.12 -14.34
C ASP A 114 -12.30 0.68 -14.02
N GLU A 115 -12.22 -0.19 -15.03
CA GLU A 115 -12.61 -1.60 -14.91
C GLU A 115 -11.73 -2.36 -13.90
N ALA A 116 -12.37 -3.28 -13.16
CA ALA A 116 -11.73 -4.08 -12.13
C ALA A 116 -10.49 -4.85 -12.64
N LYS A 117 -10.57 -5.39 -13.86
CA LYS A 117 -9.47 -6.12 -14.49
C LYS A 117 -8.26 -5.21 -14.76
N SER A 118 -8.48 -4.01 -15.30
CA SER A 118 -7.42 -3.04 -15.59
C SER A 118 -6.67 -2.64 -14.32
N LEU A 119 -7.43 -2.28 -13.27
CA LEU A 119 -6.87 -1.93 -11.96
C LEU A 119 -6.04 -3.05 -11.36
N THR A 120 -6.56 -4.28 -11.42
CA THR A 120 -5.89 -5.46 -10.87
C THR A 120 -4.59 -5.76 -11.63
N MET A 121 -4.61 -5.72 -12.96
CA MET A 121 -3.43 -5.96 -13.79
C MET A 121 -2.32 -4.95 -13.51
N HIS A 122 -2.66 -3.67 -13.34
CA HIS A 122 -1.69 -2.64 -12.96
C HIS A 122 -1.02 -2.99 -11.61
N CYS A 123 -1.82 -3.36 -10.61
CA CYS A 123 -1.31 -3.76 -9.29
C CYS A 123 -0.42 -5.00 -9.36
N MET A 124 -0.81 -6.02 -10.13
CA MET A 124 -0.02 -7.25 -10.30
C MET A 124 1.36 -6.97 -10.90
N ASN A 125 1.43 -6.08 -11.89
CA ASN A 125 2.68 -5.66 -12.53
C ASN A 125 3.55 -4.83 -11.59
N ALA A 126 2.95 -3.93 -10.80
CA ALA A 126 3.69 -3.15 -9.81
C ALA A 126 4.20 -4.01 -8.64
N LEU A 127 3.47 -5.08 -8.28
CA LEU A 127 3.84 -6.01 -7.22
C LEU A 127 4.76 -7.16 -7.69
N HIS A 128 5.24 -7.14 -8.94
CA HIS A 128 6.18 -8.13 -9.49
C HIS A 128 7.63 -7.99 -8.96
N ILE A 129 7.93 -6.95 -8.17
CA ILE A 129 9.26 -6.68 -7.58
C ILE A 129 9.61 -7.69 -6.50
#